data_AF-A0A3L7SWF4-F1
#
_entry.id   AF-A0A3L7SWF4-F1
#
_cell.length_a   1.000
_cell.length_b   1.000
_cell.length_c   1.000
_cell.angle_alpha   90.00
_cell.angle_beta   90.00
_cell.angle_gamma   90.00
#
_symmetry.space_group_name_H-M   'P 1'
#
loop_
_entity.id
_entity.type
_entity.pdbx_description
1 polymer ?
#
loop_
_entity_poly.entity_id
_entity_poly.type
_entity_poly.pdbx_seq_one_letter_code
_entity_poly.pdbx_strand_id
1 'polypeptide(L)'
;MNPLNANSNGPTRIRRTFHLASVLPSVLASVLAFQLPFVAPASAAPSVTPGKVLFDATKAEMAANADWILDTDVNNIGTGTNGAMVVGAGSEANPQRFPTPAASGITATTAETYWKGALSSWGVALVKRGFSVETLPIGGRITYGDATNTQDLSHYGIYVLCEPNILLTAAEKNAMVRFVADGGGLFVVGDHNASDRNSDGFDSVDVINDLAASNGVVANPFGIVSNFNSYSLISSFVATSATDPLINGAAGAVAQMKFSAGATLTISGRNAKGAIWRTAAHASNDVMVAYSTYGLGKIVMCGDSSPFDDGTGDTNDTLFAGWAGEVNGDHAQLAINACLWLNPVVVTPCPADVDANHIVNGGDLAMVLQAWGPCSNCAADLDNDNIVSASDLAMLLQSWGACP
;
A
#
# COMPACT_ATOMS: atom_id res chain seq x y z
N MET A 1 -46.52 2.54 75.55
CA MET A 1 -46.25 1.39 74.66
C MET A 1 -44.75 1.14 74.66
N ASN A 2 -44.31 -0.11 74.47
CA ASN A 2 -42.92 -0.47 74.16
C ASN A 2 -42.64 -0.20 72.65
N PRO A 3 -41.38 -0.25 72.14
CA PRO A 3 -40.14 -0.66 72.82
C PRO A 3 -38.91 0.27 72.66
N LEU A 4 -37.92 0.05 73.55
CA LEU A 4 -36.46 0.04 73.32
C LEU A 4 -35.81 1.00 72.28
N ASN A 5 -34.90 1.85 72.74
CA ASN A 5 -33.47 1.50 72.69
C ASN A 5 -32.66 2.20 73.82
N ALA A 6 -31.41 1.80 74.03
CA ALA A 6 -30.66 2.03 75.28
C ALA A 6 -29.68 3.22 75.29
N ASN A 7 -29.09 3.46 76.47
CA ASN A 7 -28.46 4.72 76.89
C ASN A 7 -26.94 4.82 76.63
N SER A 8 -26.38 6.00 76.88
CA SER A 8 -24.96 6.34 76.66
C SER A 8 -24.09 6.32 77.93
N ASN A 9 -22.76 6.34 77.73
CA ASN A 9 -21.68 6.84 78.60
C ASN A 9 -21.34 6.14 79.95
N GLY A 10 -20.04 5.85 80.15
CA GLY A 10 -19.45 5.46 81.45
C GLY A 10 -18.00 4.93 81.36
N PRO A 11 -16.94 5.69 81.78
CA PRO A 11 -15.53 5.31 81.53
C PRO A 11 -14.61 5.14 82.77
N THR A 12 -13.56 4.32 82.66
CA THR A 12 -12.41 4.23 83.59
C THR A 12 -11.14 3.74 82.84
N ARG A 13 -10.10 4.58 82.64
CA ARG A 13 -8.80 4.65 83.39
C ARG A 13 -8.04 3.29 83.50
N ILE A 14 -6.75 3.15 83.17
CA ILE A 14 -5.46 3.71 83.71
C ILE A 14 -4.34 3.35 82.68
N ARG A 15 -3.12 3.92 82.49
CA ARG A 15 -2.21 4.91 83.18
C ARG A 15 -2.16 6.25 82.36
N ARG A 16 -1.18 7.20 82.27
CA ARG A 16 0.29 7.45 82.49
C ARG A 16 1.27 6.85 81.45
N THR A 17 2.31 7.54 80.96
CA THR A 17 2.97 8.80 81.42
C THR A 17 3.52 9.62 80.23
N PHE A 18 3.64 10.96 80.36
CA PHE A 18 4.39 11.83 79.42
C PHE A 18 5.79 12.15 79.95
N HIS A 19 6.80 12.15 79.07
CA HIS A 19 8.06 12.86 79.24
C HIS A 19 8.45 13.54 77.92
N LEU A 20 9.08 14.72 78.01
CA LEU A 20 9.59 15.46 76.86
C LEU A 20 10.95 14.88 76.44
N ALA A 21 11.17 14.81 75.13
CA ALA A 21 12.51 14.75 74.54
C ALA A 21 12.55 15.73 73.36
N SER A 22 13.59 16.57 73.32
CA SER A 22 13.81 17.56 72.27
C SER A 22 14.38 16.90 71.01
N VAL A 23 13.84 17.22 69.83
CA VAL A 23 14.39 16.79 68.54
C VAL A 23 14.59 18.01 67.64
N LEU A 24 15.79 18.14 67.08
CA LEU A 24 16.15 19.18 66.11
C LEU A 24 15.52 18.86 64.74
N PRO A 25 15.03 19.85 63.97
CA PRO A 25 14.52 19.61 62.63
C PRO A 25 15.67 19.32 61.65
N SER A 26 15.93 18.04 61.36
CA SER A 26 16.80 17.65 60.25
C SER A 26 16.06 17.88 58.93
N VAL A 27 16.53 18.84 58.12
CA VAL A 27 15.99 19.11 56.79
C VAL A 27 16.35 17.96 55.85
N LEU A 28 15.43 17.00 55.68
CA LEU A 28 15.56 15.94 54.71
C LEU A 28 15.08 16.46 53.35
N ALA A 29 16.01 16.68 52.42
CA ALA A 29 15.68 17.06 51.05
C ALA A 29 15.13 15.85 50.29
N SER A 30 13.81 15.71 50.22
CA SER A 30 13.15 14.72 49.38
C SER A 30 13.40 15.03 47.89
N VAL A 31 14.42 14.40 47.32
CA VAL A 31 14.60 14.35 45.86
C VAL A 31 13.45 13.51 45.30
N LEU A 32 12.43 14.19 44.78
CA LEU A 32 11.34 13.54 44.07
C LEU A 32 11.93 13.07 42.72
N ALA A 33 12.25 11.79 42.63
CA ALA A 33 12.76 11.17 41.41
C ALA A 33 11.65 11.20 40.34
N PHE A 34 11.67 12.23 39.51
CA PHE A 34 10.71 12.42 38.43
C PHE A 34 10.99 11.38 37.35
N GLN A 35 10.35 10.21 37.46
CA GLN A 35 10.40 9.19 36.41
C GLN A 35 9.71 9.76 35.17
N LEU A 36 10.54 10.29 34.26
CA LEU A 36 10.10 10.56 32.89
C LEU A 36 9.48 9.28 32.33
N PRO A 37 8.32 9.36 31.64
CA PRO A 37 7.78 8.20 30.96
C PRO A 37 8.82 7.68 29.97
N PHE A 38 9.07 6.37 29.99
CA PHE A 38 9.88 5.74 28.95
C PHE A 38 9.10 5.80 27.64
N VAL A 39 9.31 6.87 26.89
CA VAL A 39 8.95 6.95 25.48
C VAL A 39 9.86 5.94 24.80
N ALA A 40 9.30 4.80 24.41
CA ALA A 40 10.00 3.86 23.54
C ALA A 40 10.45 4.64 22.30
N PRO A 41 11.65 4.37 21.75
CA PRO A 41 12.10 5.04 20.53
C PRO A 41 11.01 4.89 19.48
N ALA A 42 10.65 5.99 18.83
CA ALA A 42 9.72 5.93 17.72
C ALA A 42 10.34 4.99 16.68
N SER A 43 9.69 3.84 16.45
CA SER A 43 10.03 3.03 15.28
C SER A 43 9.92 3.96 14.08
N ALA A 44 10.96 3.99 13.24
CA ALA A 44 10.81 4.57 11.93
C ALA A 44 9.54 3.99 11.28
N ALA A 45 8.74 4.84 10.63
CA ALA A 45 7.60 4.37 9.86
C ALA A 45 8.09 3.36 8.80
N PRO A 46 7.33 2.32 8.45
CA PRO A 46 7.85 1.25 7.60
C PRO A 46 8.18 1.77 6.19
N SER A 47 9.45 2.05 5.90
CA SER A 47 9.87 2.53 4.59
C SER A 47 9.53 1.50 3.51
N VAL A 48 8.72 1.89 2.54
CA VAL A 48 8.45 1.08 1.34
C VAL A 48 9.74 0.85 0.54
N THR A 49 9.80 -0.23 -0.25
CA THR A 49 11.03 -0.68 -0.92
C THR A 49 10.94 -0.49 -2.45
N PRO A 50 11.50 0.59 -3.03
CA PRO A 50 11.45 0.85 -4.48
C PRO A 50 11.99 -0.29 -5.34
N GLY A 51 11.49 -0.41 -6.57
CA GLY A 51 11.91 -1.43 -7.53
C GLY A 51 11.38 -2.84 -7.25
N LYS A 52 10.62 -3.04 -6.18
CA LYS A 52 9.97 -4.33 -5.86
C LYS A 52 8.46 -4.24 -6.08
N VAL A 53 7.91 -5.19 -6.84
CA VAL A 53 6.47 -5.29 -7.13
C VAL A 53 5.92 -6.60 -6.56
N LEU A 54 4.78 -6.53 -5.87
CA LEU A 54 4.03 -7.68 -5.39
C LEU A 54 2.69 -7.74 -6.14
N PHE A 55 2.40 -8.86 -6.79
CA PHE A 55 1.10 -9.14 -7.41
C PHE A 55 0.28 -10.01 -6.47
N ASP A 56 -1.00 -9.70 -6.25
CA ASP A 56 -1.86 -10.50 -5.40
C ASP A 56 -2.30 -11.82 -6.06
N ALA A 57 -2.46 -12.84 -5.24
CA ALA A 57 -3.15 -14.09 -5.55
C ALA A 57 -3.92 -14.60 -4.30
N THR A 58 -4.34 -13.69 -3.42
CA THR A 58 -5.02 -13.98 -2.16
C THR A 58 -6.51 -13.63 -2.16
N LYS A 59 -7.06 -13.20 -3.29
CA LYS A 59 -8.46 -12.76 -3.46
C LYS A 59 -9.17 -13.44 -4.64
N ALA A 60 -8.77 -14.66 -5.01
CA ALA A 60 -9.36 -15.47 -6.09
C ALA A 60 -9.26 -14.83 -7.48
N GLU A 61 -8.11 -14.23 -7.74
CA GLU A 61 -7.64 -13.68 -9.03
C GLU A 61 -7.56 -14.73 -10.15
N MET A 62 -7.62 -16.02 -9.79
CA MET A 62 -7.61 -17.19 -10.67
C MET A 62 -8.98 -17.91 -10.79
N ALA A 63 -10.10 -17.26 -10.48
CA ALA A 63 -11.40 -17.91 -10.44
C ALA A 63 -12.06 -18.06 -11.83
N ALA A 64 -12.49 -19.27 -12.16
CA ALA A 64 -13.37 -19.66 -13.26
C ALA A 64 -12.89 -19.39 -14.70
N ASN A 65 -12.65 -18.14 -15.09
CA ASN A 65 -12.07 -17.72 -16.38
C ASN A 65 -11.13 -16.50 -16.19
N ALA A 66 -10.86 -16.10 -14.95
CA ALA A 66 -9.82 -15.17 -14.58
C ALA A 66 -8.55 -15.95 -14.25
N ASP A 67 -7.37 -15.45 -14.66
CA ASP A 67 -6.06 -16.03 -14.30
C ASP A 67 -5.03 -14.92 -14.08
N TRP A 68 -5.40 -13.91 -13.27
CA TRP A 68 -4.67 -12.64 -13.12
C TRP A 68 -3.41 -12.74 -12.24
N ILE A 69 -2.57 -13.69 -12.59
CA ILE A 69 -1.36 -14.09 -11.89
C ILE A 69 -0.12 -13.91 -12.77
N LEU A 70 1.06 -13.90 -12.15
CA LEU A 70 2.33 -13.85 -12.88
C LEU A 70 2.72 -15.19 -13.51
N ASP A 71 2.53 -16.30 -12.79
CA ASP A 71 3.11 -17.59 -13.13
C ASP A 71 2.50 -18.75 -12.32
N THR A 72 2.28 -19.92 -12.94
CA THR A 72 1.81 -21.15 -12.28
C THR A 72 2.47 -22.42 -12.82
N ASP A 73 3.09 -23.20 -11.91
CA ASP A 73 3.61 -24.54 -12.19
C ASP A 73 2.53 -25.63 -12.01
N VAL A 74 1.45 -25.33 -11.27
CA VAL A 74 0.48 -26.33 -10.78
C VAL A 74 -0.95 -25.78 -10.82
N ASN A 75 -1.84 -26.51 -11.46
CA ASN A 75 -3.26 -26.18 -11.59
C ASN A 75 -4.06 -27.16 -10.72
N ASN A 76 -4.48 -26.71 -9.52
CA ASN A 76 -5.14 -27.56 -8.51
C ASN A 76 -6.03 -26.82 -7.48
N ILE A 77 -6.30 -25.53 -7.64
CA ILE A 77 -7.13 -24.76 -6.71
C ILE A 77 -8.61 -25.00 -7.00
N GLY A 78 -9.42 -25.18 -5.96
CA GLY A 78 -10.87 -25.02 -6.04
C GLY A 78 -11.27 -23.66 -5.51
N THR A 79 -11.81 -22.78 -6.35
CA THR A 79 -12.45 -21.52 -5.95
C THR A 79 -13.92 -21.80 -5.62
N GLY A 80 -14.17 -22.20 -4.38
CA GLY A 80 -15.49 -22.62 -3.93
C GLY A 80 -16.41 -21.45 -3.56
N THR A 81 -17.71 -21.67 -3.74
CA THR A 81 -18.82 -20.80 -3.31
C THR A 81 -18.59 -20.26 -1.90
N ASN A 82 -18.89 -18.98 -1.66
CA ASN A 82 -18.53 -18.22 -0.44
C ASN A 82 -17.01 -17.90 -0.32
N GLY A 83 -16.30 -17.69 -1.43
CA GLY A 83 -14.98 -17.07 -1.45
C GLY A 83 -13.85 -17.95 -0.91
N ALA A 84 -13.99 -19.26 -0.99
CA ALA A 84 -13.05 -20.21 -0.38
C ALA A 84 -12.07 -20.79 -1.42
N MET A 85 -10.82 -20.33 -1.41
CA MET A 85 -9.74 -20.97 -2.18
C MET A 85 -9.19 -22.20 -1.43
N VAL A 86 -9.28 -23.38 -2.04
CA VAL A 86 -8.89 -24.65 -1.42
C VAL A 86 -7.90 -25.41 -2.31
N VAL A 87 -6.69 -25.64 -1.79
CA VAL A 87 -5.63 -26.38 -2.49
C VAL A 87 -6.01 -27.85 -2.65
N GLY A 88 -5.92 -28.37 -3.88
CA GLY A 88 -6.25 -29.75 -4.23
C GLY A 88 -7.75 -30.03 -4.43
N ALA A 89 -8.57 -28.99 -4.59
CA ALA A 89 -10.04 -29.10 -4.68
C ALA A 89 -10.65 -28.68 -6.03
N GLY A 90 -9.84 -28.31 -7.02
CA GLY A 90 -10.30 -27.90 -8.35
C GLY A 90 -9.18 -27.89 -9.38
N SER A 91 -9.36 -27.10 -10.44
CA SER A 91 -8.47 -26.98 -11.60
C SER A 91 -7.62 -25.72 -11.61
N GLU A 92 -7.96 -24.68 -10.86
CA GLU A 92 -7.45 -23.35 -11.14
C GLU A 92 -5.97 -23.20 -10.72
N ALA A 93 -5.31 -22.16 -11.22
CA ALA A 93 -3.88 -21.93 -11.00
C ALA A 93 -3.50 -21.83 -9.51
N ASN A 94 -2.36 -22.41 -9.13
CA ASN A 94 -1.79 -22.33 -7.78
C ASN A 94 -0.46 -21.57 -7.85
N PRO A 95 -0.49 -20.23 -7.98
CA PRO A 95 0.69 -19.46 -8.33
C PRO A 95 1.75 -19.47 -7.22
N GLN A 96 2.96 -19.88 -7.59
CA GLN A 96 4.15 -19.78 -6.76
C GLN A 96 4.53 -18.31 -6.44
N ARG A 97 5.08 -18.07 -5.25
CA ARG A 97 5.65 -16.76 -4.85
C ARG A 97 6.71 -16.24 -5.83
N PHE A 98 7.58 -17.15 -6.29
CA PHE A 98 8.69 -16.84 -7.17
C PHE A 98 8.48 -17.57 -8.51
N PRO A 99 8.23 -16.84 -9.61
CA PRO A 99 8.07 -17.43 -10.92
C PRO A 99 9.23 -18.31 -11.40
N THR A 100 8.89 -19.30 -12.23
CA THR A 100 9.70 -20.41 -12.71
C THR A 100 9.62 -20.51 -14.24
N PRO A 101 10.73 -20.36 -14.99
CA PRO A 101 12.11 -20.26 -14.53
C PRO A 101 12.43 -18.92 -13.84
N ALA A 102 13.44 -18.92 -12.97
CA ALA A 102 13.73 -17.76 -12.11
C ALA A 102 13.99 -16.46 -12.88
N ALA A 103 13.45 -15.34 -12.39
CA ALA A 103 13.54 -14.00 -12.97
C ALA A 103 14.97 -13.54 -13.33
N SER A 104 15.99 -14.06 -12.65
CA SER A 104 17.41 -13.80 -12.95
C SER A 104 17.89 -14.34 -14.31
N GLY A 105 17.09 -15.17 -14.99
CA GLY A 105 17.29 -15.58 -16.38
C GLY A 105 16.66 -14.64 -17.43
N ILE A 106 15.93 -13.60 -17.02
CA ILE A 106 15.33 -12.63 -17.94
C ILE A 106 16.40 -11.65 -18.45
N THR A 107 16.36 -11.42 -19.75
CA THR A 107 17.24 -10.50 -20.49
C THR A 107 16.42 -9.59 -21.38
N ALA A 108 17.03 -8.55 -21.95
CA ALA A 108 16.36 -7.65 -22.91
C ALA A 108 15.75 -8.39 -24.12
N THR A 109 16.25 -9.57 -24.48
CA THR A 109 15.77 -10.41 -25.60
C THR A 109 14.90 -11.58 -25.17
N THR A 110 14.59 -11.74 -23.88
CA THR A 110 13.69 -12.80 -23.40
C THR A 110 12.26 -12.51 -23.87
N ALA A 111 11.57 -13.53 -24.40
CA ALA A 111 10.16 -13.42 -24.80
C ALA A 111 9.29 -13.06 -23.59
N GLU A 112 8.15 -12.42 -23.81
CA GLU A 112 7.27 -12.03 -22.69
C GLU A 112 6.53 -13.26 -22.13
N THR A 113 6.30 -14.27 -22.98
CA THR A 113 5.86 -15.65 -22.66
C THR A 113 6.97 -16.50 -21.98
N TYR A 114 7.68 -15.94 -21.00
CA TYR A 114 8.73 -16.64 -20.25
C TYR A 114 8.19 -17.43 -19.05
N TRP A 115 6.99 -17.05 -18.62
CA TRP A 115 6.20 -17.57 -17.51
C TRP A 115 4.79 -17.93 -18.04
N LYS A 116 3.92 -18.47 -17.19
CA LYS A 116 2.55 -18.90 -17.55
C LYS A 116 1.51 -18.32 -16.58
N GLY A 117 0.80 -17.28 -17.00
CA GLY A 117 -0.25 -16.61 -16.22
C GLY A 117 -0.70 -15.35 -16.96
N ALA A 118 -1.95 -14.91 -16.84
CA ALA A 118 -2.44 -13.82 -17.70
C ALA A 118 -1.66 -12.50 -17.54
N LEU A 119 -0.99 -12.26 -16.40
CA LEU A 119 -0.13 -11.08 -16.17
C LEU A 119 1.37 -11.35 -16.39
N SER A 120 1.75 -12.50 -16.96
CA SER A 120 3.15 -12.94 -17.00
C SER A 120 4.05 -11.97 -17.77
N SER A 121 3.56 -11.48 -18.91
CA SER A 121 4.25 -10.52 -19.78
C SER A 121 4.46 -9.16 -19.09
N TRP A 122 3.53 -8.75 -18.21
CA TRP A 122 3.70 -7.56 -17.38
C TRP A 122 4.86 -7.75 -16.39
N GLY A 123 4.91 -8.91 -15.72
CA GLY A 123 6.03 -9.29 -14.86
C GLY A 123 7.38 -9.28 -15.60
N VAL A 124 7.44 -9.90 -16.78
CA VAL A 124 8.65 -9.93 -17.62
C VAL A 124 9.06 -8.53 -18.09
N ALA A 125 8.09 -7.70 -18.50
CA ALA A 125 8.33 -6.32 -18.92
C ALA A 125 8.82 -5.41 -17.77
N LEU A 126 8.46 -5.71 -16.52
CA LEU A 126 9.01 -5.08 -15.31
C LEU A 126 10.44 -5.54 -15.03
N VAL A 127 10.73 -6.85 -15.08
CA VAL A 127 12.08 -7.38 -14.83
C VAL A 127 13.08 -6.90 -15.88
N LYS A 128 12.69 -6.80 -17.17
CA LYS A 128 13.48 -6.16 -18.24
C LYS A 128 13.87 -4.71 -17.94
N ARG A 129 13.20 -4.04 -16.99
CA ARG A 129 13.43 -2.66 -16.56
C ARG A 129 14.06 -2.56 -15.16
N GLY A 130 14.56 -3.67 -14.63
CA GLY A 130 15.31 -3.71 -13.36
C GLY A 130 14.46 -3.86 -12.10
N PHE A 131 13.14 -4.07 -12.22
CA PHE A 131 12.30 -4.41 -11.08
C PHE A 131 12.49 -5.89 -10.68
N SER A 132 12.27 -6.23 -9.41
CA SER A 132 11.97 -7.61 -9.01
C SER A 132 10.46 -7.77 -8.80
N VAL A 133 9.90 -8.88 -9.29
CA VAL A 133 8.49 -9.22 -9.09
C VAL A 133 8.34 -10.46 -8.22
N GLU A 134 7.30 -10.49 -7.39
CA GLU A 134 6.87 -11.63 -6.58
C GLU A 134 5.34 -11.74 -6.63
N THR A 135 4.81 -12.94 -6.48
CA THR A 135 3.37 -13.16 -6.21
C THR A 135 3.16 -13.26 -4.70
N LEU A 136 2.01 -12.79 -4.18
CA LEU A 136 1.52 -13.12 -2.85
C LEU A 136 0.65 -14.38 -2.96
N PRO A 137 1.19 -15.60 -2.73
CA PRO A 137 0.47 -16.84 -3.01
C PRO A 137 -0.70 -17.04 -2.05
N ILE A 138 -1.59 -17.99 -2.39
CA ILE A 138 -2.72 -18.38 -1.55
C ILE A 138 -2.27 -18.75 -0.13
N GLY A 139 -2.91 -18.16 0.88
CA GLY A 139 -2.50 -18.25 2.29
C GLY A 139 -1.45 -17.21 2.72
N GLY A 140 -0.96 -16.39 1.79
CA GLY A 140 -0.25 -15.15 2.06
C GLY A 140 -1.11 -14.15 2.84
N ARG A 141 -0.46 -13.11 3.38
CA ARG A 141 -1.09 -12.12 4.27
C ARG A 141 -0.83 -10.71 3.75
N ILE A 142 -1.88 -9.94 3.50
CA ILE A 142 -1.75 -8.51 3.18
C ILE A 142 -1.58 -7.75 4.50
N THR A 143 -0.33 -7.46 4.86
CA THR A 143 0.04 -6.71 6.07
C THR A 143 0.91 -5.52 5.73
N TYR A 144 0.99 -4.56 6.65
CA TYR A 144 1.93 -3.46 6.56
C TYR A 144 2.48 -3.13 7.95
N GLY A 145 3.80 -3.20 8.10
CA GLY A 145 4.51 -3.07 9.38
C GLY A 145 4.57 -4.35 10.23
N ASP A 146 4.19 -5.52 9.70
CA ASP A 146 4.36 -6.81 10.39
C ASP A 146 5.72 -7.43 10.03
N ALA A 147 6.72 -7.18 10.88
CA ALA A 147 8.07 -7.73 10.75
C ALA A 147 8.16 -9.27 10.83
N THR A 148 7.06 -9.99 11.06
CA THR A 148 7.01 -11.46 10.95
C THR A 148 6.60 -11.93 9.55
N ASN A 149 6.03 -11.07 8.71
CA ASN A 149 5.60 -11.40 7.37
C ASN A 149 6.71 -11.11 6.34
N THR A 150 7.29 -12.17 5.78
CA THR A 150 8.33 -12.05 4.71
C THR A 150 7.79 -11.51 3.37
N GLN A 151 6.49 -11.21 3.29
CA GLN A 151 5.83 -10.49 2.20
C GLN A 151 4.98 -9.31 2.71
N ASP A 152 5.37 -8.70 3.84
CA ASP A 152 4.77 -7.43 4.29
C ASP A 152 4.92 -6.35 3.22
N LEU A 153 3.91 -5.48 3.04
CA LEU A 153 3.90 -4.46 1.99
C LEU A 153 5.06 -3.45 2.11
N SER A 154 5.68 -3.29 3.29
CA SER A 154 6.90 -2.50 3.45
C SER A 154 8.11 -3.04 2.65
N HIS A 155 8.14 -4.34 2.36
CA HIS A 155 9.17 -4.99 1.54
C HIS A 155 8.95 -4.82 0.02
N TYR A 156 8.00 -3.98 -0.37
CA TYR A 156 7.68 -3.67 -1.76
C TYR A 156 7.47 -2.17 -1.96
N GLY A 157 7.57 -1.73 -3.22
CA GLY A 157 7.30 -0.35 -3.62
C GLY A 157 5.97 -0.25 -4.36
N ILE A 158 5.55 -1.33 -5.04
CA ILE A 158 4.27 -1.42 -5.74
C ILE A 158 3.53 -2.69 -5.30
N TYR A 159 2.23 -2.55 -5.05
CA TYR A 159 1.29 -3.67 -4.91
C TYR A 159 0.27 -3.63 -6.06
N VAL A 160 0.02 -4.78 -6.69
CA VAL A 160 -0.92 -4.94 -7.80
C VAL A 160 -2.03 -5.88 -7.37
N LEU A 161 -3.28 -5.41 -7.42
CA LEU A 161 -4.49 -6.15 -7.09
C LEU A 161 -5.39 -6.17 -8.32
N CYS A 162 -5.50 -7.33 -8.99
CA CYS A 162 -6.15 -7.44 -10.31
C CYS A 162 -7.40 -8.31 -10.26
N GLU A 163 -8.55 -7.69 -10.50
CA GLU A 163 -9.90 -8.27 -10.41
C GLU A 163 -10.10 -9.17 -9.18
N PRO A 164 -9.95 -8.60 -7.96
CA PRO A 164 -10.13 -9.36 -6.73
C PRO A 164 -11.60 -9.78 -6.58
N ASN A 165 -11.81 -11.07 -6.35
CA ASN A 165 -13.12 -11.72 -6.23
C ASN A 165 -13.46 -12.13 -4.77
N ILE A 166 -12.69 -11.69 -3.79
CA ILE A 166 -12.97 -11.90 -2.35
C ILE A 166 -12.84 -10.56 -1.63
N LEU A 167 -13.78 -10.25 -0.72
CA LEU A 167 -13.71 -9.03 0.09
C LEU A 167 -12.44 -8.96 0.95
N LEU A 168 -11.77 -7.80 0.91
CA LEU A 168 -10.66 -7.46 1.78
C LEU A 168 -11.12 -7.27 3.23
N THR A 169 -10.50 -7.96 4.18
CA THR A 169 -10.78 -7.75 5.60
C THR A 169 -10.37 -6.35 6.06
N ALA A 170 -10.98 -5.84 7.13
CA ALA A 170 -10.66 -4.52 7.67
C ALA A 170 -9.17 -4.34 8.05
N ALA A 171 -8.46 -5.43 8.37
CA ALA A 171 -7.01 -5.41 8.61
C ALA A 171 -6.21 -5.19 7.32
N GLU A 172 -6.56 -5.89 6.24
CA GLU A 172 -5.92 -5.81 4.93
C GLU A 172 -6.20 -4.43 4.28
N LYS A 173 -7.45 -3.95 4.31
CA LYS A 173 -7.79 -2.58 3.85
C LYS A 173 -7.00 -1.51 4.59
N ASN A 174 -6.84 -1.65 5.91
CA ASN A 174 -5.99 -0.75 6.71
C ASN A 174 -4.50 -0.88 6.38
N ALA A 175 -3.99 -2.08 6.07
CA ALA A 175 -2.61 -2.27 5.62
C ALA A 175 -2.36 -1.57 4.28
N MET A 176 -3.22 -1.77 3.29
CA MET A 176 -3.10 -1.16 1.96
C MET A 176 -3.21 0.37 1.99
N VAL A 177 -4.18 0.92 2.76
CA VAL A 177 -4.35 2.38 2.89
C VAL A 177 -3.13 3.03 3.54
N ARG A 178 -2.50 2.40 4.54
CA ARG A 178 -1.26 2.88 5.17
C ARG A 178 -0.05 2.75 4.25
N PHE A 179 0.09 1.61 3.57
CA PHE A 179 1.15 1.39 2.58
C PHE A 179 1.16 2.52 1.53
N VAL A 180 0.00 2.94 1.02
CA VAL A 180 -0.07 4.10 0.12
C VAL A 180 0.21 5.42 0.87
N ALA A 181 -0.35 5.63 2.07
CA ALA A 181 -0.10 6.86 2.84
C ALA A 181 1.40 7.12 3.08
N ASP A 182 2.17 6.07 3.33
CA ASP A 182 3.58 6.11 3.72
C ASP A 182 4.54 6.00 2.51
N GLY A 183 4.04 6.09 1.28
CA GLY A 183 4.84 6.23 0.05
C GLY A 183 4.62 5.18 -1.03
N GLY A 184 3.88 4.11 -0.74
CA GLY A 184 3.66 2.97 -1.63
C GLY A 184 2.83 3.31 -2.88
N GLY A 185 3.11 2.58 -3.96
CA GLY A 185 2.32 2.58 -5.18
C GLY A 185 1.28 1.46 -5.18
N LEU A 186 0.01 1.77 -5.37
CA LEU A 186 -1.06 0.78 -5.51
C LEU A 186 -1.60 0.78 -6.94
N PHE A 187 -1.58 -0.36 -7.62
CA PHE A 187 -2.30 -0.56 -8.87
C PHE A 187 -3.51 -1.44 -8.58
N VAL A 188 -4.71 -0.87 -8.70
CA VAL A 188 -5.96 -1.63 -8.65
C VAL A 188 -6.49 -1.83 -10.06
N VAL A 189 -6.91 -3.04 -10.38
CA VAL A 189 -7.71 -3.33 -11.57
C VAL A 189 -8.98 -4.02 -11.11
N GLY A 190 -10.13 -3.57 -11.60
CA GLY A 190 -11.39 -4.29 -11.50
C GLY A 190 -11.88 -4.70 -12.88
N ASP A 191 -13.04 -5.35 -12.90
CA ASP A 191 -13.84 -5.56 -14.11
C ASP A 191 -15.26 -4.98 -13.89
N HIS A 192 -16.30 -5.62 -14.40
CA HIS A 192 -17.65 -5.07 -14.49
C HIS A 192 -18.63 -5.52 -13.40
N ASN A 193 -19.83 -4.93 -13.38
CA ASN A 193 -20.97 -5.46 -12.63
C ASN A 193 -21.36 -6.84 -13.19
N ALA A 194 -21.59 -7.84 -12.34
CA ALA A 194 -21.65 -9.28 -12.65
C ALA A 194 -20.30 -9.86 -13.11
N SER A 195 -19.21 -9.51 -12.42
CA SER A 195 -17.89 -10.13 -12.51
C SER A 195 -17.58 -11.12 -11.38
N ASP A 196 -18.50 -11.39 -10.43
CA ASP A 196 -18.39 -12.48 -9.43
C ASP A 196 -18.03 -13.83 -10.10
N ARG A 197 -16.75 -14.19 -10.06
CA ARG A 197 -16.19 -15.42 -10.67
C ARG A 197 -16.29 -16.63 -9.76
N ASN A 198 -16.28 -16.45 -8.43
CA ASN A 198 -16.21 -17.56 -7.46
C ASN A 198 -17.58 -17.92 -6.81
N SER A 199 -18.63 -17.15 -7.14
CA SER A 199 -19.97 -17.25 -6.57
C SER A 199 -19.99 -17.04 -5.05
N ASP A 200 -19.35 -15.98 -4.54
CA ASP A 200 -19.48 -15.53 -3.15
C ASP A 200 -20.52 -14.42 -2.94
N GLY A 201 -20.97 -13.78 -4.02
CA GLY A 201 -21.97 -12.72 -4.01
C GLY A 201 -21.41 -11.30 -4.13
N PHE A 202 -20.10 -11.12 -4.35
CA PHE A 202 -19.46 -9.82 -4.56
C PHE A 202 -18.79 -9.73 -5.93
N ASP A 203 -19.07 -8.65 -6.67
CA ASP A 203 -18.33 -8.33 -7.89
C ASP A 203 -16.93 -7.80 -7.54
N SER A 204 -15.99 -7.87 -8.48
CA SER A 204 -14.71 -7.16 -8.33
C SER A 204 -14.91 -5.65 -8.10
N VAL A 205 -15.97 -5.08 -8.67
CA VAL A 205 -16.45 -3.71 -8.44
C VAL A 205 -16.78 -3.44 -6.97
N ASP A 206 -17.38 -4.40 -6.25
CA ASP A 206 -17.68 -4.28 -4.82
C ASP A 206 -16.38 -4.26 -4.01
N VAL A 207 -15.47 -5.21 -4.27
CA VAL A 207 -14.20 -5.33 -3.52
C VAL A 207 -13.35 -4.07 -3.66
N ILE A 208 -13.19 -3.53 -4.87
CA ILE A 208 -12.38 -2.32 -5.09
C ILE A 208 -13.06 -1.06 -4.56
N ASN A 209 -14.40 -0.99 -4.54
CA ASN A 209 -15.13 0.11 -3.91
C ASN A 209 -15.11 0.03 -2.38
N ASP A 210 -15.12 -1.17 -1.80
CA ASP A 210 -15.00 -1.37 -0.36
C ASP A 210 -13.60 -0.98 0.17
N LEU A 211 -12.57 -1.13 -0.67
CA LEU A 211 -11.25 -0.53 -0.44
C LEU A 211 -11.24 0.99 -0.68
N ALA A 212 -11.72 1.45 -1.83
CA ALA A 212 -11.52 2.83 -2.26
C ALA A 212 -12.42 3.85 -1.54
N ALA A 213 -13.65 3.48 -1.18
CA ALA A 213 -14.60 4.36 -0.49
C ALA A 213 -14.87 3.94 0.97
N SER A 214 -14.99 2.64 1.25
CA SER A 214 -15.55 2.10 2.51
C SER A 214 -14.54 1.38 3.41
N ASN A 215 -13.24 1.66 3.27
CA ASN A 215 -12.17 0.91 3.95
C ASN A 215 -12.23 0.93 5.50
N GLY A 216 -12.98 1.85 6.10
CA GLY A 216 -13.12 1.97 7.56
C GLY A 216 -11.98 2.73 8.26
N VAL A 217 -10.99 3.21 7.52
CA VAL A 217 -9.88 4.04 8.02
C VAL A 217 -10.08 5.51 7.65
N VAL A 218 -10.45 5.78 6.41
CA VAL A 218 -10.62 7.12 5.83
C VAL A 218 -11.63 7.06 4.68
N ALA A 219 -12.55 8.03 4.62
CA ALA A 219 -13.56 8.09 3.56
C ALA A 219 -12.94 8.59 2.25
N ASN A 220 -13.00 7.78 1.19
CA ASN A 220 -12.56 8.11 -0.17
C ASN A 220 -11.16 8.79 -0.25
N PRO A 221 -10.08 8.18 0.32
CA PRO A 221 -8.73 8.76 0.34
C PRO A 221 -8.17 9.02 -1.06
N PHE A 222 -8.53 8.16 -2.01
CA PHE A 222 -7.99 8.18 -3.37
C PHE A 222 -8.77 9.13 -4.28
N GLY A 223 -10.02 9.45 -3.98
CA GLY A 223 -10.89 10.23 -4.85
C GLY A 223 -11.40 9.45 -6.08
N ILE A 224 -11.17 8.14 -6.17
CA ILE A 224 -11.55 7.28 -7.30
C ILE A 224 -12.48 6.18 -6.77
N VAL A 225 -13.59 5.93 -7.47
CA VAL A 225 -14.49 4.77 -7.25
C VAL A 225 -14.87 4.15 -8.58
N SER A 226 -15.20 2.86 -8.61
CA SER A 226 -15.72 2.18 -9.80
C SER A 226 -17.26 2.28 -9.87
N ASN A 227 -17.81 2.41 -11.07
CA ASN A 227 -19.25 2.47 -11.31
C ASN A 227 -19.80 1.08 -11.64
N PHE A 228 -20.99 0.76 -11.14
CA PHE A 228 -21.69 -0.49 -11.48
C PHE A 228 -22.26 -0.42 -12.91
N ASN A 229 -21.41 -0.66 -13.90
CA ASN A 229 -21.75 -0.77 -15.32
C ASN A 229 -20.79 -1.74 -16.05
N SER A 230 -20.96 -1.86 -17.37
CA SER A 230 -20.19 -2.74 -18.25
C SER A 230 -20.16 -2.12 -19.65
N TYR A 231 -18.98 -2.06 -20.29
CA TYR A 231 -18.82 -1.57 -21.65
C TYR A 231 -17.68 -2.28 -22.40
N SER A 232 -17.95 -2.70 -23.64
CA SER A 232 -16.92 -3.16 -24.58
C SER A 232 -16.73 -2.12 -25.69
N LEU A 233 -15.54 -1.52 -25.81
CA LEU A 233 -15.23 -0.51 -26.83
C LEU A 233 -13.71 -0.33 -27.03
N ILE A 234 -13.31 0.40 -28.07
CA ILE A 234 -11.99 1.03 -28.15
C ILE A 234 -12.16 2.54 -27.99
N SER A 235 -11.41 3.15 -27.07
CA SER A 235 -11.29 4.60 -26.92
C SER A 235 -9.94 5.13 -27.45
N SER A 236 -9.92 6.41 -27.78
CA SER A 236 -8.72 7.23 -28.02
C SER A 236 -8.76 8.57 -27.27
N PHE A 237 -9.66 8.70 -26.29
CA PHE A 237 -9.82 9.92 -25.48
C PHE A 237 -8.87 9.89 -24.29
N VAL A 238 -7.59 10.08 -24.57
CA VAL A 238 -6.49 10.12 -23.59
C VAL A 238 -6.25 11.53 -23.03
N ALA A 239 -5.56 11.64 -21.90
CA ALA A 239 -5.25 12.91 -21.25
C ALA A 239 -4.39 13.81 -22.16
N THR A 240 -4.86 15.05 -22.34
CA THR A 240 -4.23 16.05 -23.24
C THR A 240 -3.02 16.76 -22.64
N SER A 241 -2.62 16.42 -21.41
CA SER A 241 -1.42 16.96 -20.77
C SER A 241 -0.18 16.27 -21.32
N ALA A 242 0.72 17.04 -21.95
CA ALA A 242 2.01 16.56 -22.43
C ALA A 242 2.96 16.05 -21.33
N THR A 243 2.60 16.24 -20.05
CA THR A 243 3.32 15.68 -18.88
C THR A 243 2.43 14.74 -18.06
N ASP A 244 1.39 14.17 -18.66
CA ASP A 244 0.64 13.07 -18.02
C ASP A 244 1.54 11.82 -17.92
N PRO A 245 1.75 11.26 -16.71
CA PRO A 245 2.74 10.22 -16.50
C PRO A 245 2.29 8.83 -16.97
N LEU A 246 0.99 8.61 -17.17
CA LEU A 246 0.45 7.36 -17.69
C LEU A 246 0.41 7.39 -19.23
N ILE A 247 0.07 8.55 -19.81
CA ILE A 247 -0.08 8.71 -21.26
C ILE A 247 1.23 9.05 -21.98
N ASN A 248 2.13 9.81 -21.35
CA ASN A 248 3.42 10.25 -21.93
C ASN A 248 4.62 9.81 -21.08
N GLY A 249 4.54 8.64 -20.45
CA GLY A 249 5.57 8.10 -19.57
C GLY A 249 6.77 7.49 -20.32
N ALA A 250 7.79 7.08 -19.56
CA ALA A 250 9.06 6.61 -20.11
C ALA A 250 9.03 5.21 -20.76
N ALA A 251 7.91 4.49 -20.73
CA ALA A 251 7.74 3.23 -21.45
C ALA A 251 7.26 3.42 -22.90
N GLY A 252 6.64 4.56 -23.22
CA GLY A 252 6.02 4.85 -24.50
C GLY A 252 4.83 5.81 -24.38
N ALA A 253 4.22 6.16 -25.51
CA ALA A 253 3.09 7.07 -25.59
C ALA A 253 1.80 6.29 -25.86
N VAL A 254 0.82 6.40 -24.95
CA VAL A 254 -0.46 5.68 -25.02
C VAL A 254 -1.47 6.51 -25.82
N ALA A 255 -1.97 5.99 -26.94
CA ALA A 255 -2.96 6.67 -27.77
C ALA A 255 -4.37 6.09 -27.62
N GLN A 256 -4.50 4.81 -27.25
CA GLN A 256 -5.76 4.08 -27.22
C GLN A 256 -5.87 3.10 -26.03
N MET A 257 -7.10 2.65 -25.77
CA MET A 257 -7.38 1.53 -24.88
C MET A 257 -8.64 0.80 -25.33
N LYS A 258 -8.63 -0.53 -25.26
CA LYS A 258 -9.81 -1.37 -25.43
C LYS A 258 -10.30 -1.85 -24.06
N PHE A 259 -11.61 -1.79 -23.84
CA PHE A 259 -12.31 -2.59 -22.83
C PHE A 259 -13.02 -3.75 -23.51
N SER A 260 -13.01 -4.93 -22.89
CA SER A 260 -13.73 -6.12 -23.37
C SER A 260 -15.03 -6.35 -22.61
N ALA A 261 -15.19 -5.81 -21.39
CA ALA A 261 -16.49 -5.69 -20.74
C ALA A 261 -16.54 -4.67 -19.56
N GLY A 262 -15.42 -4.07 -19.17
CA GLY A 262 -15.23 -3.42 -17.88
C GLY A 262 -16.08 -2.17 -17.54
N ALA A 263 -15.98 -1.77 -16.29
CA ALA A 263 -16.67 -0.66 -15.66
C ALA A 263 -15.97 0.70 -15.91
N THR A 264 -16.74 1.80 -16.03
CA THR A 264 -16.15 3.14 -15.89
C THR A 264 -15.89 3.51 -14.44
N LEU A 265 -14.92 4.39 -14.22
CA LEU A 265 -14.60 4.97 -12.91
C LEU A 265 -15.19 6.38 -12.77
N THR A 266 -15.45 6.77 -11.52
CA THR A 266 -15.76 8.15 -11.13
C THR A 266 -14.62 8.74 -10.31
N ILE A 267 -14.11 9.88 -10.74
CA ILE A 267 -13.05 10.67 -10.08
C ILE A 267 -13.62 11.89 -9.36
N SER A 268 -13.00 12.26 -8.25
CA SER A 268 -13.48 13.27 -7.31
C SER A 268 -12.33 13.90 -6.50
N GLY A 269 -12.55 15.11 -5.97
CA GLY A 269 -11.51 15.85 -5.25
C GLY A 269 -10.48 16.52 -6.17
N ARG A 270 -9.29 16.80 -5.64
CA ARG A 270 -8.22 17.57 -6.32
C ARG A 270 -6.98 16.77 -6.73
N ASN A 271 -6.84 15.53 -6.25
CA ASN A 271 -5.70 14.66 -6.55
C ASN A 271 -6.02 13.66 -7.67
N ALA A 272 -7.25 13.14 -7.71
CA ALA A 272 -7.71 12.19 -8.70
C ALA A 272 -7.82 12.83 -10.09
N LYS A 273 -7.31 12.12 -11.10
CA LYS A 273 -7.29 12.51 -12.51
C LYS A 273 -7.66 11.32 -13.37
N GLY A 274 -8.25 11.58 -14.53
CA GLY A 274 -8.37 10.58 -15.59
C GLY A 274 -7.10 10.58 -16.45
N ALA A 275 -6.65 9.39 -16.86
CA ALA A 275 -5.68 9.20 -17.93
C ALA A 275 -6.40 8.89 -19.26
N ILE A 276 -7.48 8.09 -19.22
CA ILE A 276 -8.26 7.69 -20.39
C ILE A 276 -9.76 7.76 -20.04
N TRP A 277 -10.59 8.21 -20.97
CA TRP A 277 -12.05 8.30 -20.84
C TRP A 277 -12.74 7.49 -21.94
N ARG A 278 -14.01 7.12 -21.70
CA ARG A 278 -14.84 6.44 -22.68
C ARG A 278 -15.39 7.37 -23.77
N THR A 279 -15.48 8.68 -23.50
CA THR A 279 -16.00 9.68 -24.45
C THR A 279 -15.21 11.00 -24.46
N ALA A 280 -15.27 11.69 -25.60
CA ALA A 280 -14.68 13.03 -25.82
C ALA A 280 -15.18 14.14 -24.88
N ALA A 281 -16.15 13.87 -24.02
CA ALA A 281 -16.61 14.80 -23.00
C ALA A 281 -15.64 14.89 -21.81
N HIS A 282 -14.72 13.91 -21.65
CA HIS A 282 -13.82 13.78 -20.50
C HIS A 282 -14.55 13.90 -19.13
N ALA A 283 -15.79 13.38 -19.07
CA ALA A 283 -16.64 13.50 -17.90
C ALA A 283 -16.05 12.75 -16.70
N SER A 284 -16.17 13.33 -15.50
CA SER A 284 -15.55 12.79 -14.29
C SER A 284 -16.15 11.47 -13.81
N ASN A 285 -17.26 11.00 -14.40
CA ASN A 285 -17.90 9.72 -14.15
C ASN A 285 -17.84 8.75 -15.35
N ASP A 286 -17.01 9.07 -16.35
CA ASP A 286 -16.89 8.34 -17.62
C ASP A 286 -15.43 7.97 -17.94
N VAL A 287 -14.65 7.76 -16.88
CA VAL A 287 -13.22 7.48 -16.93
C VAL A 287 -13.01 5.97 -17.13
N MET A 288 -12.00 5.57 -17.91
CA MET A 288 -11.58 4.16 -18.06
C MET A 288 -10.39 3.85 -17.15
N VAL A 289 -9.44 4.80 -17.06
CA VAL A 289 -8.24 4.69 -16.21
C VAL A 289 -8.04 5.99 -15.46
N ALA A 290 -7.90 5.88 -14.14
CA ALA A 290 -7.72 7.00 -13.23
C ALA A 290 -6.44 6.85 -12.40
N TYR A 291 -5.89 7.96 -11.92
CA TYR A 291 -4.74 7.97 -11.02
C TYR A 291 -4.84 9.10 -9.99
N SER A 292 -4.24 8.93 -8.82
CA SER A 292 -4.33 9.87 -7.69
C SER A 292 -3.15 9.73 -6.73
N THR A 293 -3.00 10.69 -5.82
CA THR A 293 -1.99 10.68 -4.74
C THR A 293 -2.67 10.74 -3.37
N TYR A 294 -2.15 9.97 -2.42
CA TYR A 294 -2.65 9.93 -1.04
C TYR A 294 -1.49 9.70 -0.07
N GLY A 295 -1.35 10.59 0.91
CA GLY A 295 -0.11 10.71 1.69
C GLY A 295 1.07 11.01 0.78
N LEU A 296 2.17 10.28 0.97
CA LEU A 296 3.37 10.32 0.12
C LEU A 296 3.22 9.44 -1.14
N GLY A 297 2.33 8.46 -1.12
CA GLY A 297 2.18 7.46 -2.18
C GLY A 297 1.10 7.77 -3.21
N LYS A 298 0.87 6.77 -4.06
CA LYS A 298 0.20 6.91 -5.35
C LYS A 298 -0.72 5.73 -5.61
N ILE A 299 -1.79 5.97 -6.37
CA ILE A 299 -2.70 4.93 -6.83
C ILE A 299 -3.03 5.10 -8.31
N VAL A 300 -3.09 3.98 -9.04
CA VAL A 300 -3.70 3.86 -10.37
C VAL A 300 -4.86 2.89 -10.26
N MET A 301 -5.97 3.19 -10.93
CA MET A 301 -7.12 2.30 -11.04
C MET A 301 -7.53 2.14 -12.51
N CYS A 302 -7.71 0.89 -12.95
CA CYS A 302 -8.34 0.52 -14.22
C CYS A 302 -9.65 -0.22 -13.96
N GLY A 303 -10.66 -0.01 -14.80
CA GLY A 303 -11.98 -0.65 -14.68
C GLY A 303 -12.20 -1.90 -15.54
N ASP A 304 -11.18 -2.39 -16.25
CA ASP A 304 -11.21 -3.65 -17.01
C ASP A 304 -9.87 -4.40 -16.80
N SER A 305 -9.94 -5.72 -16.64
CA SER A 305 -8.81 -6.64 -16.46
C SER A 305 -8.25 -7.18 -17.78
N SER A 306 -9.10 -7.36 -18.79
CA SER A 306 -8.71 -7.85 -20.12
C SER A 306 -7.62 -7.05 -20.88
N PRO A 307 -7.37 -5.74 -20.64
CA PRO A 307 -6.21 -5.03 -21.19
C PRO A 307 -4.86 -5.64 -20.80
N PHE A 308 -4.80 -6.33 -19.65
CA PHE A 308 -3.57 -6.83 -19.07
C PHE A 308 -3.35 -8.33 -19.28
N ASP A 309 -4.34 -9.05 -19.83
CA ASP A 309 -4.20 -10.44 -20.27
C ASP A 309 -3.18 -10.55 -21.40
N ASP A 310 -2.18 -11.42 -21.29
CA ASP A 310 -1.21 -11.69 -22.34
C ASP A 310 -1.53 -12.95 -23.17
N GLY A 311 -2.56 -13.70 -22.80
CA GLY A 311 -2.97 -14.94 -23.46
C GLY A 311 -2.14 -16.18 -23.06
N THR A 312 -1.36 -16.12 -21.97
CA THR A 312 -0.50 -17.23 -21.51
C THR A 312 -1.04 -17.99 -20.28
N GLY A 313 -2.22 -17.62 -19.76
CA GLY A 313 -2.82 -18.20 -18.56
C GLY A 313 -3.28 -19.66 -18.68
N ASP A 314 -4.24 -20.10 -17.85
CA ASP A 314 -4.71 -21.47 -17.94
C ASP A 314 -5.39 -21.81 -19.27
N THR A 315 -4.93 -22.90 -19.88
CA THR A 315 -5.38 -23.42 -21.18
C THR A 315 -6.77 -24.03 -21.15
N ASN A 316 -7.41 -24.08 -19.99
CA ASN A 316 -8.82 -24.43 -19.82
C ASN A 316 -9.76 -23.23 -20.05
N ASP A 317 -9.24 -22.01 -19.99
CA ASP A 317 -10.01 -20.78 -19.90
C ASP A 317 -10.10 -20.02 -21.23
N THR A 318 -10.95 -18.98 -21.25
CA THR A 318 -11.07 -18.08 -22.40
C THR A 318 -9.99 -16.98 -22.35
N LEU A 319 -8.77 -17.32 -22.74
CA LEU A 319 -7.62 -16.40 -22.75
C LEU A 319 -7.68 -15.34 -23.87
N PHE A 320 -7.22 -14.12 -23.59
CA PHE A 320 -7.20 -12.97 -24.51
C PHE A 320 -5.80 -12.35 -24.66
N ALA A 321 -5.40 -11.95 -25.87
CA ALA A 321 -4.09 -11.30 -26.10
C ALA A 321 -4.11 -9.77 -25.88
N GLY A 322 -4.73 -9.30 -24.80
CA GLY A 322 -4.95 -7.87 -24.49
C GLY A 322 -3.68 -7.02 -24.42
N TRP A 323 -2.66 -7.50 -23.71
CA TRP A 323 -1.41 -6.81 -23.35
C TRP A 323 -0.69 -6.18 -24.55
N ALA A 324 -0.45 -6.98 -25.59
CA ALA A 324 0.33 -6.61 -26.76
C ALA A 324 -0.38 -6.90 -28.11
N GLY A 325 -1.41 -7.74 -28.12
CA GLY A 325 -2.18 -8.06 -29.32
C GLY A 325 -3.25 -7.02 -29.66
N GLU A 326 -3.69 -6.22 -28.68
CA GLU A 326 -4.70 -5.18 -28.86
C GLU A 326 -4.10 -3.78 -28.86
N VAL A 327 -4.81 -2.84 -29.49
CA VAL A 327 -4.48 -1.39 -29.57
C VAL A 327 -3.00 -1.08 -29.85
N ASN A 328 -2.33 -1.93 -30.64
CA ASN A 328 -0.90 -1.83 -30.99
C ASN A 328 0.08 -1.91 -29.80
N GLY A 329 -0.33 -2.50 -28.67
CA GLY A 329 0.49 -2.60 -27.45
C GLY A 329 0.44 -1.36 -26.55
N ASP A 330 -0.55 -0.49 -26.73
CA ASP A 330 -0.79 0.65 -25.83
C ASP A 330 -1.14 0.23 -24.40
N HIS A 331 -1.74 -0.96 -24.20
CA HIS A 331 -1.99 -1.51 -22.86
C HIS A 331 -0.68 -1.83 -22.11
N ALA A 332 0.26 -2.53 -22.75
CA ALA A 332 1.59 -2.77 -22.18
C ALA A 332 2.34 -1.47 -21.85
N GLN A 333 2.27 -0.47 -22.73
CA GLN A 333 2.86 0.86 -22.49
C GLN A 333 2.22 1.54 -21.28
N LEU A 334 0.88 1.53 -21.18
CA LEU A 334 0.11 2.10 -20.08
C LEU A 334 0.45 1.43 -18.74
N ALA A 335 0.45 0.10 -18.69
CA ALA A 335 0.74 -0.67 -17.47
C ALA A 335 2.14 -0.37 -16.93
N ILE A 336 3.15 -0.31 -17.81
CA ILE A 336 4.52 -0.01 -17.40
C ILE A 336 4.69 1.49 -17.08
N ASN A 337 4.05 2.41 -17.80
CA ASN A 337 4.02 3.84 -17.44
C ASN A 337 3.40 4.05 -16.04
N ALA A 338 2.28 3.37 -15.76
CA ALA A 338 1.65 3.35 -14.45
C ALA A 338 2.61 2.79 -13.38
N CYS A 339 3.26 1.64 -13.60
CA CYS A 339 4.25 1.12 -12.65
C CYS A 339 5.46 2.05 -12.45
N LEU A 340 6.00 2.65 -13.50
CA LEU A 340 7.11 3.61 -13.41
C LEU A 340 6.71 4.87 -12.63
N TRP A 341 5.46 5.32 -12.77
CA TRP A 341 4.94 6.43 -11.98
C TRP A 341 4.61 6.05 -10.54
N LEU A 342 4.01 4.87 -10.32
CA LEU A 342 3.64 4.32 -9.01
C LEU A 342 4.87 4.02 -8.14
N ASN A 343 5.97 3.57 -8.75
CA ASN A 343 7.21 3.26 -8.04
C ASN A 343 7.58 4.43 -7.10
N PRO A 344 7.82 4.17 -5.80
CA PRO A 344 8.27 5.22 -4.91
C PRO A 344 9.62 5.72 -5.41
N VAL A 345 9.84 7.02 -5.30
CA VAL A 345 11.20 7.56 -5.50
C VAL A 345 12.08 6.95 -4.42
N VAL A 346 13.32 6.59 -4.76
CA VAL A 346 14.31 6.24 -3.73
C VAL A 346 14.63 7.52 -2.99
N VAL A 347 13.86 7.79 -1.92
CA VAL A 347 14.15 8.86 -0.97
C VAL A 347 15.53 8.54 -0.41
N THR A 348 16.54 9.22 -0.93
CA THR A 348 17.91 8.98 -0.53
C THR A 348 17.99 9.47 0.91
N PRO A 349 18.40 8.64 1.89
CA PRO A 349 18.33 9.02 3.29
C PRO A 349 18.93 10.40 3.51
N CYS A 350 18.10 11.31 4.01
CA CYS A 350 18.39 12.72 4.16
C CYS A 350 18.31 13.06 5.66
N PRO A 351 19.24 12.60 6.53
CA PRO A 351 19.12 12.80 7.99
C PRO A 351 18.98 14.27 8.39
N ALA A 352 19.53 15.17 7.56
CA ALA A 352 19.45 16.61 7.69
C ALA A 352 18.05 17.24 7.49
N ASP A 353 17.04 16.46 7.05
CA ASP A 353 15.63 16.86 6.96
C ASP A 353 14.93 16.44 8.26
N VAL A 354 15.12 17.25 9.30
CA VAL A 354 14.87 16.93 10.70
C VAL A 354 13.40 17.12 11.09
N ASP A 355 12.64 17.94 10.34
CA ASP A 355 11.17 17.99 10.41
C ASP A 355 10.45 17.13 9.36
N ALA A 356 11.20 16.46 8.48
CA ALA A 356 10.72 15.63 7.38
C ALA A 356 9.83 16.38 6.35
N ASN A 357 10.17 17.63 6.02
CA ASN A 357 9.48 18.41 4.99
C ASN A 357 9.98 18.15 3.55
N HIS A 358 11.02 17.32 3.38
CA HIS A 358 11.77 17.04 2.15
C HIS A 358 12.67 18.20 1.67
N ILE A 359 12.99 19.17 2.53
CA ILE A 359 13.90 20.29 2.21
C ILE A 359 14.74 20.64 3.44
N VAL A 360 16.04 20.34 3.39
CA VAL A 360 17.02 20.78 4.38
C VAL A 360 17.18 22.30 4.30
N ASN A 361 16.68 23.00 5.31
CA ASN A 361 16.59 24.46 5.33
C ASN A 361 16.78 25.07 6.74
N GLY A 362 16.29 26.30 6.93
CA GLY A 362 16.34 27.02 8.20
C GLY A 362 15.49 26.39 9.32
N GLY A 363 14.48 25.59 8.99
CA GLY A 363 13.70 24.81 9.97
C GLY A 363 14.56 23.76 10.66
N ASP A 364 15.19 22.90 9.87
CA ASP A 364 16.08 21.83 10.33
C ASP A 364 17.28 22.38 11.10
N LEU A 365 17.88 23.46 10.58
CA LEU A 365 18.95 24.17 11.25
C LEU A 365 18.53 24.67 12.63
N ALA A 366 17.30 25.17 12.78
CA ALA A 366 16.78 25.58 14.08
C ALA A 366 16.59 24.39 15.02
N MET A 367 16.19 23.22 14.52
CA MET A 367 16.06 21.99 15.31
C MET A 367 17.41 21.46 15.80
N VAL A 368 18.42 21.40 14.92
CA VAL A 368 19.80 21.01 15.30
C VAL A 368 20.39 21.99 16.32
N LEU A 369 20.21 23.30 16.12
CA LEU A 369 20.66 24.30 17.09
C LEU A 369 19.86 24.29 18.41
N GLN A 370 18.61 23.83 18.41
CA GLN A 370 17.78 23.68 19.61
C GLN A 370 18.13 22.40 20.40
N ALA A 371 18.57 21.34 19.74
CA ALA A 371 18.93 20.05 20.35
C ALA A 371 20.39 19.97 20.87
N TRP A 372 21.17 21.03 20.67
CA TRP A 372 22.63 21.06 20.86
C TRP A 372 23.13 20.52 22.21
N GLY A 373 24.02 19.53 22.16
CA GLY A 373 24.54 18.80 23.32
C GLY A 373 24.08 17.33 23.36
N PRO A 374 24.22 16.65 24.52
CA PRO A 374 23.90 15.23 24.64
C PRO A 374 22.41 14.96 24.37
N CYS A 375 22.13 14.10 23.37
CA CYS A 375 20.80 13.91 22.81
C CYS A 375 20.64 12.46 22.30
N SER A 376 20.28 11.52 23.19
CA SER A 376 20.06 10.13 22.77
C SER A 376 18.73 9.96 22.04
N ASN A 377 18.76 9.34 20.86
CA ASN A 377 17.60 9.01 20.02
C ASN A 377 16.76 10.24 19.58
N CYS A 378 17.41 11.35 19.20
CA CYS A 378 16.73 12.52 18.66
C CYS A 378 17.10 12.75 17.19
N ALA A 379 16.16 13.23 16.36
CA ALA A 379 16.36 13.37 14.91
C ALA A 379 17.43 14.41 14.51
N ALA A 380 17.98 15.16 15.46
CA ALA A 380 19.06 16.12 15.25
C ALA A 380 20.47 15.53 15.44
N ASP A 381 20.58 14.30 15.95
CA ASP A 381 21.81 13.50 16.04
C ASP A 381 21.96 12.72 14.72
N LEU A 382 22.79 13.24 13.83
CA LEU A 382 22.84 12.84 12.42
C LEU A 382 23.91 11.79 12.15
N ASP A 383 25.01 11.78 12.91
CA ASP A 383 26.03 10.71 12.86
C ASP A 383 25.82 9.61 13.92
N ASN A 384 24.86 9.79 14.83
CA ASN A 384 24.41 8.84 15.85
C ASN A 384 25.44 8.63 17.00
N ASP A 385 26.30 9.62 17.28
CA ASP A 385 27.23 9.57 18.41
C ASP A 385 26.59 9.88 19.79
N ASN A 386 25.31 10.29 19.81
CA ASN A 386 24.51 10.75 20.96
C ASN A 386 24.78 12.20 21.41
N ILE A 387 25.46 13.03 20.62
CA ILE A 387 25.78 14.43 20.95
C ILE A 387 25.58 15.35 19.73
N VAL A 388 24.45 16.07 19.69
CA VAL A 388 24.21 17.08 18.64
C VAL A 388 25.26 18.19 18.74
N SER A 389 26.05 18.34 17.68
CA SER A 389 27.34 18.99 17.70
C SER A 389 27.66 19.74 16.39
N ALA A 390 28.92 20.17 16.27
CA ALA A 390 29.44 20.71 15.02
C ALA A 390 29.57 19.66 13.90
N SER A 391 29.50 18.36 14.21
CA SER A 391 29.47 17.27 13.22
C SER A 391 28.14 17.28 12.47
N ASP A 392 27.04 17.22 13.23
CA ASP A 392 25.66 17.24 12.77
C ASP A 392 25.33 18.52 11.99
N LEU A 393 25.77 19.67 12.53
CA LEU A 393 25.66 20.95 11.83
C LEU A 393 26.43 20.95 10.50
N ALA A 394 27.60 20.32 10.45
CA ALA A 394 28.35 20.21 9.20
C ALA A 394 27.67 19.25 8.21
N MET A 395 27.04 18.16 8.67
CA MET A 395 26.24 17.27 7.82
C MET A 395 25.01 18.00 7.26
N LEU A 396 24.26 18.71 8.10
CA LEU A 396 23.11 19.50 7.70
C LEU A 396 23.46 20.57 6.66
N LEU A 397 24.54 21.32 6.89
CA LEU A 397 24.99 22.33 5.93
C LEU A 397 25.56 21.73 4.62
N GLN A 398 26.01 20.47 4.62
CA GLN A 398 26.41 19.75 3.40
C GLN A 398 25.20 19.25 2.59
N SER A 399 24.08 18.95 3.24
CA SER A 399 22.83 18.49 2.61
C SER A 399 21.85 19.62 2.24
N TRP A 400 22.23 20.89 2.40
CA TRP A 400 21.34 22.04 2.27
C TRP A 400 20.65 22.15 0.88
N GLY A 401 19.32 22.11 0.86
CA GLY A 401 18.51 22.10 -0.36
C GLY A 401 17.34 21.12 -0.28
N ALA A 402 16.73 20.80 -1.43
CA ALA A 402 15.72 19.75 -1.50
C ALA A 402 16.35 18.36 -1.32
N CYS A 403 15.71 17.49 -0.55
CA CYS A 403 16.08 16.07 -0.49
C CYS A 403 15.63 15.33 -1.77
N PRO A 404 16.32 14.26 -2.19
CA PRO A 404 15.93 13.42 -3.33
C PRO A 404 14.69 12.57 -3.08
#